data_AF-L0AAG5-F1
#
_entry.id   AF-L0AAG5-F1
#
_cell.length_a   1.000
_cell.length_b   1.000
_cell.length_c   1.000
_cell.angle_alpha   90.00
_cell.angle_beta   90.00
_cell.angle_gamma   90.00
#
_symmetry.space_group_name_H-M   'P 1'
#
loop_
_entity.id
_entity.type
_entity.pdbx_description
1 polymer ?
#
loop_
_entity_poly.entity_id
_entity_poly.type
_entity_poly.pdbx_seq_one_letter_code
_entity_poly.pdbx_strand_id
1 'polypeptide(L)'
;MNEHKEPFLFKSYERIIGIAHDVNELKSEMERLSKVDPGAVNYHLKEKHIVNWLNYIGEGELAKKLENVTDVNDALVLLKEEKSAKTEKPLSETQGHEPIKQKRRGGGRRKKSQSNI
;
A
#
# COMPACT_ATOMS: atom_id res chain seq x y z
N MET A 1 -11.55 7.60 -20.78
CA MET A 1 -12.77 8.11 -20.14
C MET A 1 -12.97 7.24 -18.92
N ASN A 2 -12.78 7.77 -17.71
CA ASN A 2 -12.89 6.93 -16.51
C ASN A 2 -14.37 6.74 -16.18
N GLU A 3 -14.76 5.49 -16.29
CA GLU A 3 -16.08 4.91 -16.11
C GLU A 3 -16.61 5.17 -14.69
N HIS A 4 -17.93 5.37 -14.61
CA HIS A 4 -18.72 5.87 -13.48
C HIS A 4 -18.51 5.10 -12.16
N LYS A 5 -17.50 5.45 -11.37
CA LYS A 5 -17.38 4.97 -9.98
C LYS A 5 -18.01 5.97 -9.03
N GLU A 6 -18.79 5.45 -8.08
CA GLU A 6 -19.43 6.27 -7.07
C GLU A 6 -18.38 6.96 -6.19
N PRO A 7 -18.51 8.27 -5.94
CA PRO A 7 -17.57 9.00 -5.09
C PRO A 7 -17.70 8.56 -3.63
N PHE A 8 -16.61 8.71 -2.90
CA PHE A 8 -16.63 8.57 -1.46
C PHE A 8 -17.22 9.82 -0.82
N LEU A 9 -18.23 9.65 0.03
CA LEU A 9 -18.87 10.73 0.78
C LEU A 9 -18.39 10.68 2.23
N PHE A 10 -17.60 11.65 2.65
CA PHE A 10 -17.27 11.84 4.05
C PHE A 10 -18.50 12.36 4.80
N LYS A 11 -18.91 11.67 5.86
CA LYS A 11 -20.06 12.05 6.67
C LYS A 11 -19.64 12.28 8.12
N SER A 12 -20.09 13.39 8.70
CA SER A 12 -20.10 13.62 10.15
C SER A 12 -21.55 13.63 10.59
N TYR A 13 -21.96 12.59 11.32
CA TYR A 13 -23.35 12.32 11.63
C TYR A 13 -24.21 12.26 10.35
N GLU A 14 -25.22 13.12 10.23
CA GLU A 14 -26.14 13.17 9.09
C GLU A 14 -25.68 14.12 7.97
N ARG A 15 -24.51 14.76 8.11
CA ARG A 15 -24.03 15.78 7.18
C ARG A 15 -22.85 15.27 6.34
N ILE A 16 -22.90 15.54 5.04
CA ILE A 16 -21.77 15.34 4.14
C ILE A 16 -20.79 16.49 4.36
N ILE A 17 -19.56 16.17 4.74
CA ILE A 17 -18.51 17.14 5.08
C ILE A 17 -17.39 17.19 4.03
N GLY A 18 -17.39 16.26 3.07
CA GLY A 18 -16.41 16.16 1.99
C GLY A 18 -16.77 15.08 0.98
N ILE A 19 -16.21 15.18 -0.22
CA ILE A 19 -16.46 14.26 -1.34
C ILE A 19 -15.13 13.97 -2.01
N ALA A 20 -14.89 12.72 -2.41
CA ALA A 20 -13.71 12.33 -3.18
C ALA A 20 -14.07 11.38 -4.31
N HIS A 21 -13.64 11.69 -5.52
CA HIS A 21 -13.86 10.86 -6.72
C HIS A 21 -12.67 9.96 -7.03
N ASP A 22 -11.49 10.30 -6.53
CA ASP A 22 -10.25 9.55 -6.72
C ASP A 22 -9.34 9.62 -5.47
N VAL A 23 -8.21 8.92 -5.53
CA VAL A 23 -7.25 8.84 -4.42
C VAL A 23 -6.60 10.19 -4.09
N ASN A 24 -6.39 11.07 -5.08
CA ASN A 24 -5.82 12.39 -4.84
C ASN A 24 -6.82 13.29 -4.10
N GLU A 25 -8.08 13.27 -4.52
CA GLU A 25 -9.16 13.98 -3.82
C GLU A 25 -9.37 13.42 -2.42
N LEU A 26 -9.36 12.08 -2.26
CA LEU A 26 -9.47 11.42 -0.95
C LEU A 26 -8.37 11.94 0.00
N LYS A 27 -7.13 11.99 -0.47
CA LYS A 27 -6.00 12.51 0.31
C LYS A 27 -6.19 13.97 0.69
N SER A 28 -6.63 14.79 -0.27
CA SER A 28 -6.81 16.23 -0.07
C SER A 28 -7.91 16.50 0.97
N GLU A 29 -9.02 15.76 0.89
CA GLU A 29 -10.09 15.84 1.87
C GLU A 29 -9.71 15.28 3.23
N MET A 30 -8.97 14.17 3.30
CA MET A 30 -8.44 13.67 4.58
C MET A 30 -7.50 14.67 5.24
N GLU A 31 -6.67 15.39 4.47
CA GLU A 31 -5.75 16.41 5.00
C GLU A 31 -6.48 17.69 5.45
N ARG A 32 -7.58 18.05 4.77
CA ARG A 32 -8.45 19.14 5.23
C ARG A 32 -9.21 18.74 6.48
N LEU A 33 -9.82 17.56 6.48
CA LEU A 33 -10.65 17.07 7.58
C LEU A 33 -9.83 16.70 8.81
N SER A 34 -8.56 16.29 8.69
CA SER A 34 -7.71 16.07 9.86
C SER A 34 -7.53 17.33 10.72
N LYS A 35 -7.66 18.52 10.12
CA LYS A 35 -7.58 19.81 10.82
C LYS A 35 -8.94 20.35 11.28
N VAL A 36 -10.03 19.91 10.64
CA VAL A 36 -11.39 20.42 10.88
C VAL A 36 -12.19 19.48 11.79
N ASP A 37 -12.23 18.19 11.44
CA ASP A 37 -12.93 17.13 12.16
C ASP A 37 -12.18 15.79 11.99
N PRO A 38 -11.08 15.58 12.73
CA PRO A 38 -10.32 14.33 12.69
C PRO A 38 -11.15 13.14 13.17
N GLY A 39 -12.15 13.37 14.03
CA GLY A 39 -13.03 12.33 14.56
C GLY A 39 -13.84 11.64 13.45
N ALA A 40 -14.39 12.42 12.52
CA ALA A 40 -15.12 11.87 11.38
C ALA A 40 -14.24 10.97 10.48
N VAL A 41 -13.00 11.38 10.20
CA VAL A 41 -12.08 10.59 9.37
C VAL A 41 -11.65 9.32 10.10
N ASN A 42 -11.30 9.43 11.38
CA ASN A 42 -10.92 8.29 12.21
C ASN A 42 -12.07 7.27 12.32
N TYR A 43 -13.32 7.74 12.40
CA TYR A 43 -14.49 6.87 12.34
C TYR A 43 -14.57 6.11 11.01
N HIS A 44 -14.44 6.78 9.86
CA HIS A 44 -14.44 6.12 8.56
C HIS A 44 -13.29 5.12 8.35
N LEU A 45 -12.13 5.38 8.96
CA LEU A 45 -11.00 4.45 8.96
C LEU A 45 -11.30 3.20 9.82
N LYS A 46 -11.79 3.40 11.05
CA LYS A 46 -12.17 2.31 11.98
C LYS A 46 -13.23 1.40 11.40
N GLU A 47 -14.26 1.96 10.77
CA GLU A 47 -15.34 1.21 10.12
C GLU A 47 -14.94 0.63 8.75
N LYS A 48 -13.69 0.81 8.33
CA LYS A 48 -13.16 0.33 7.04
C LYS A 48 -13.92 0.87 5.81
N HIS A 49 -14.64 1.98 5.95
CA HIS A 49 -15.36 2.62 4.84
C HIS A 49 -14.42 3.05 3.72
N ILE A 50 -13.28 3.66 4.07
CA ILE A 50 -12.27 4.12 3.11
C ILE A 50 -11.61 2.92 2.41
N VAL A 51 -11.29 1.87 3.16
CA VAL A 51 -10.69 0.62 2.65
C VAL A 51 -11.61 -0.06 1.64
N ASN A 52 -12.90 -0.17 1.97
CA ASN A 52 -13.90 -0.76 1.07
C ASN A 52 -14.05 0.05 -0.23
N TRP A 53 -14.05 1.38 -0.14
CA TRP A 53 -14.12 2.24 -1.31
C TRP A 53 -12.86 2.15 -2.18
N LEU A 54 -11.67 2.11 -1.59
CA LEU A 54 -10.42 1.90 -2.32
C LEU A 54 -10.42 0.56 -3.07
N ASN A 55 -10.88 -0.52 -2.45
CA ASN A 55 -11.06 -1.81 -3.13
C ASN A 55 -12.05 -1.71 -4.30
N TYR A 56 -13.18 -1.02 -4.11
CA TYR A 56 -14.18 -0.80 -5.16
C TYR A 56 -13.61 -0.04 -6.36
N ILE A 57 -12.79 0.99 -6.13
CA ILE A 57 -12.15 1.74 -7.22
C ILE A 57 -10.94 1.04 -7.84
N GLY A 58 -10.55 -0.14 -7.35
CA GLY A 58 -9.46 -0.95 -7.89
C GLY A 58 -8.09 -0.70 -7.23
N GLU A 59 -8.05 0.09 -6.16
CA GLU A 59 -6.85 0.47 -5.42
C GLU A 59 -6.59 -0.49 -4.26
N GLY A 60 -6.54 -1.79 -4.55
CA GLY A 60 -6.46 -2.85 -3.54
C GLY A 60 -5.14 -2.88 -2.75
N GLU A 61 -4.04 -2.43 -3.34
CA GLU A 61 -2.75 -2.31 -2.64
C GLU A 61 -2.81 -1.23 -1.54
N LEU A 62 -3.40 -0.08 -1.87
CA LEU A 62 -3.67 1.00 -0.93
C LEU A 62 -4.66 0.57 0.16
N ALA A 63 -5.72 -0.14 -0.22
CA ALA A 63 -6.71 -0.66 0.72
C ALA A 63 -6.06 -1.57 1.76
N LYS A 64 -5.18 -2.50 1.35
CA LYS A 64 -4.43 -3.38 2.26
C LYS A 64 -3.53 -2.61 3.22
N LYS A 65 -2.85 -1.57 2.74
CA LYS A 65 -1.99 -0.72 3.60
C LYS A 65 -2.80 -0.01 4.69
N LEU A 66 -4.03 0.40 4.38
CA LEU A 66 -4.91 1.12 5.30
C LEU A 66 -5.81 0.21 6.15
N GLU A 67 -5.80 -1.11 5.93
CA GLU A 67 -6.74 -2.05 6.56
C GLU A 67 -6.73 -2.03 8.09
N ASN A 68 -5.56 -1.83 8.69
CA ASN A 68 -5.36 -1.83 10.15
C ASN A 68 -5.13 -0.42 10.71
N VAL A 69 -5.31 0.62 9.89
CA VAL A 69 -5.06 2.00 10.27
C VAL A 69 -6.34 2.62 10.80
N THR A 70 -6.26 3.24 11.98
CA THR A 70 -7.43 3.83 12.64
C THR A 70 -7.26 5.33 12.95
N ASP A 71 -6.07 5.88 12.69
CA ASP A 71 -5.77 7.30 12.83
C ASP A 71 -5.50 7.96 11.47
N VAL A 72 -6.05 9.17 11.30
CA VAL A 72 -5.96 9.95 10.07
C VAL A 72 -4.53 10.38 9.76
N ASN A 73 -3.70 10.66 10.77
CA ASN A 73 -2.32 11.10 10.52
C ASN A 73 -1.50 9.94 9.97
N ASP A 74 -1.62 8.75 10.57
CA ASP A 74 -0.97 7.53 10.09
C ASP A 74 -1.41 7.19 8.67
N ALA A 75 -2.72 7.30 8.39
CA ALA A 75 -3.26 7.08 7.05
C ALA A 75 -2.69 8.06 6.03
N LEU A 76 -2.56 9.35 6.39
CA LEU A 76 -1.98 10.39 5.53
C LEU A 76 -0.50 10.15 5.24
N VAL A 77 0.27 9.60 6.19
CA VAL A 77 1.68 9.23 5.96
C VAL A 77 1.76 8.15 4.88
N LEU A 78 0.98 7.07 5.00
CA LEU A 78 0.96 5.97 4.03
C LEU A 78 0.50 6.43 2.63
N LEU A 79 -0.52 7.29 2.58
CA LEU A 79 -1.01 7.91 1.33
C LEU A 79 -0.02 8.91 0.72
N LYS A 80 0.91 9.46 1.51
CA LYS A 80 1.99 10.34 1.03
C LYS A 80 3.16 9.52 0.47
N GLU A 81 3.53 8.44 1.13
CA GLU A 81 4.63 7.55 0.71
C GLU A 81 4.33 6.80 -0.60
N GLU A 82 3.07 6.45 -0.85
CA GLU A 82 2.65 5.77 -2.09
C GLU A 82 2.93 6.56 -3.38
N LYS A 83 2.90 7.91 -3.33
CA LYS A 83 3.30 8.72 -4.50
C LYS A 83 4.80 8.58 -4.82
N SER A 84 5.63 8.30 -3.83
CA SER A 84 7.08 8.16 -3.99
C SER A 84 7.48 6.76 -4.48
N ALA A 85 6.67 5.73 -4.17
CA ALA A 85 6.97 4.33 -4.49
C ALA A 85 6.65 3.92 -5.94
N LYS A 86 5.85 4.71 -6.69
CA LYS A 86 5.48 4.38 -8.09
C LYS A 86 6.65 4.47 -9.11
N THR A 87 7.87 4.75 -8.66
CA THR A 87 9.05 4.81 -9.53
C THR A 87 9.78 3.47 -9.69
N GLU A 88 9.54 2.46 -8.86
CA GLU A 88 10.27 1.18 -8.99
C GLU A 88 9.36 -0.05 -8.76
N LYS A 89 8.98 -0.73 -9.86
CA LYS A 89 8.54 -2.14 -9.85
C LYS A 89 9.78 -3.04 -10.02
N PRO A 90 9.78 -4.33 -9.62
CA PRO A 90 8.85 -5.08 -8.76
C PRO A 90 9.59 -5.77 -7.58
N LEU A 91 8.94 -5.91 -6.41
CA LEU A 91 9.43 -6.82 -5.37
C LEU A 91 8.73 -8.18 -5.50
N SER A 92 9.54 -9.11 -5.98
CA SER A 92 9.35 -10.55 -6.03
C SER A 92 8.67 -11.13 -4.78
N GLU A 93 7.62 -11.92 -5.02
CA GLU A 93 7.28 -13.04 -4.14
C GLU A 93 8.49 -13.97 -4.05
N THR A 94 9.20 -13.93 -2.93
CA THR A 94 9.96 -15.07 -2.45
C THR A 94 9.55 -15.32 -1.01
N GLN A 95 8.58 -16.22 -0.86
CA GLN A 95 8.47 -17.05 0.33
C GLN A 95 9.80 -17.79 0.49
N GLY A 96 10.52 -17.51 1.57
CA GLY A 96 11.80 -18.11 1.87
C GLY A 96 12.08 -18.01 3.36
N HIS A 97 11.56 -18.98 4.10
CA HIS A 97 11.84 -19.18 5.52
C HIS A 97 13.35 -19.43 5.75
N GLU A 98 13.84 -18.81 6.82
CA GLU A 98 14.96 -19.17 7.70
C GLU A 98 16.42 -19.10 7.16
N PRO A 99 17.31 -18.35 7.84
CA PRO A 99 18.75 -18.36 7.58
C PRO A 99 19.43 -19.47 8.39
N ILE A 100 20.55 -20.05 7.92
CA ILE A 100 21.71 -20.43 8.76
C ILE A 100 22.89 -21.01 7.94
N LYS A 101 24.03 -20.31 8.08
CA LYS A 101 25.44 -20.76 8.15
C LYS A 101 26.09 -21.50 6.97
N GLN A 102 26.77 -20.70 6.13
CA GLN A 102 28.23 -20.65 6.02
C GLN A 102 29.02 -21.97 6.28
N LYS A 103 29.45 -22.65 5.21
CA LYS A 103 30.73 -23.40 5.23
C LYS A 103 31.41 -23.39 3.86
N ARG A 104 32.67 -22.93 3.89
CA ARG A 104 33.57 -22.65 2.77
C ARG A 104 34.23 -23.94 2.25
N ARG A 105 34.79 -23.82 1.04
CA ARG A 105 35.86 -24.62 0.39
C ARG A 105 35.32 -25.86 -0.33
N GLY A 106 35.54 -26.10 -1.61
CA GLY A 106 36.43 -25.50 -2.59
C GLY A 106 36.86 -26.60 -3.58
N GLY A 107 36.97 -26.25 -4.87
CA GLY A 107 37.85 -26.97 -5.80
C GLY A 107 37.24 -28.12 -6.62
N GLY A 108 36.84 -27.79 -7.85
CA GLY A 108 37.58 -28.25 -9.04
C GLY A 108 37.52 -29.74 -9.41
N ARG A 109 36.49 -30.10 -10.18
CA ARG A 109 36.48 -31.27 -11.08
C ARG A 109 37.22 -30.94 -12.38
N ARG A 110 38.31 -31.64 -12.71
CA ARG A 110 38.75 -31.83 -14.12
C ARG A 110 39.34 -33.23 -14.33
N LYS A 111 38.98 -33.81 -15.47
CA LYS A 111 39.21 -35.16 -15.98
C LYS A 111 39.93 -35.02 -17.34
N LYS A 112 40.65 -36.07 -17.76
CA LYS A 112 41.31 -36.32 -19.08
C LYS A 112 42.67 -35.65 -19.30
N SER A 113 43.63 -36.16 -20.08
CA SER A 113 44.05 -37.48 -20.62
C SER A 113 45.17 -37.17 -21.63
N GLN A 114 46.21 -38.02 -21.69
CA GLN A 114 47.23 -38.20 -22.76
C GLN A 114 48.29 -37.10 -23.02
N SER A 115 49.57 -37.52 -22.98
CA SER A 115 50.49 -37.48 -24.15
C SER A 115 51.84 -38.15 -23.85
N ASN A 116 52.34 -38.89 -24.85
CA ASN A 116 53.66 -39.52 -25.00
C ASN A 116 54.87 -38.65 -24.61
N ILE A 117 55.97 -39.29 -24.19
CA ILE A 117 57.21 -39.54 -24.97
C ILE A 117 57.98 -40.66 -24.26
#